data_AF-A0A922YY24-F1
#
_entry.id   AF-A0A922YY24-F1
#
_cell.length_a   1.000
_cell.length_b   1.000
_cell.length_c   1.000
_cell.angle_alpha   90.00
_cell.angle_beta   90.00
_cell.angle_gamma   90.00
#
_symmetry.space_group_name_H-M   'P 1'
#
loop_
_entity.id
_entity.type
_entity.pdbx_description
1 polymer ?
#
loop_
_entity_poly.entity_id
_entity_poly.type
_entity_poly.pdbx_seq_one_letter_code
_entity_poly.pdbx_strand_id
1 'polypeptide(L)' 'ILLPSLAVGARRLHDIGKSGWWLLINLVPVVGWLVLLFFAVQPSQSGSNPYGAEPAH' A
#
# COMPACT_ATOMS: atom_id res chain seq x y z
N ILE A 1 4.14 18.07 1.43
CA ILE A 1 4.58 17.03 0.46
C ILE A 1 4.71 15.67 1.14
N LEU A 2 5.37 15.54 2.30
CA LEU A 2 5.52 14.27 3.01
C LEU A 2 4.18 13.60 3.39
N LEU A 3 3.27 14.36 3.99
CA LEU A 3 1.98 13.85 4.47
C LEU A 3 1.09 13.30 3.33
N PRO A 4 0.90 13.98 2.18
CA PRO A 4 0.13 13.41 1.07
C PRO A 4 0.81 12.18 0.45
N SER A 5 2.14 12.12 0.36
CA SER A 5 2.84 10.94 -0.14
C SER A 5 2.65 9.72 0.76
N LEU A 6 2.73 9.90 2.08
CA LEU A 6 2.44 8.84 3.06
C LEU A 6 0.98 8.39 3.00
N ALA A 7 0.04 9.32 2.85
CA ALA A 7 -1.38 9.00 2.72
C ALA A 7 -1.69 8.18 1.46
N VAL A 8 -1.11 8.55 0.31
CA VAL A 8 -1.27 7.79 -0.95
C VAL A 8 -0.65 6.40 -0.84
N GLY A 9 0.54 6.28 -0.25
CA GLY A 9 1.19 4.99 -0.04
C GLY A 9 0.39 4.07 0.89
N ALA A 10 -0.14 4.61 1.99
CA ALA A 10 -0.98 3.85 2.92
C ALA A 10 -2.27 3.38 2.24
N ARG A 11 -2.90 4.23 1.42
CA ARG A 11 -4.07 3.85 0.62
C ARG A 11 -3.75 2.71 -0.35
N ARG A 12 -2.64 2.78 -1.09
CA ARG A 12 -2.25 1.71 -2.01
C ARG A 12 -2.01 0.37 -1.32
N LEU A 13 -1.44 0.40 -0.12
CA LEU A 13 -1.28 -0.81 0.70
C LEU A 13 -2.65 -1.34 1.16
N HIS A 14 -3.55 -0.47 1.61
CA HIS A 14 -4.90 -0.88 2.00
C HIS A 14 -5.70 -1.45 0.83
N ASP A 15 -5.57 -0.87 -0.37
CA ASP A 15 -6.24 -1.35 -1.59
C ASP A 15 -5.86 -2.81 -1.93
N ILE A 16 -4.68 -3.29 -1.50
CA ILE A 16 -4.20 -4.67 -1.67
C ILE A 16 -4.30 -5.51 -0.38
N GLY A 17 -5.02 -5.02 0.64
CA GLY A 17 -5.22 -5.72 1.91
C GLY A 17 -3.99 -5.74 2.84
N LYS A 18 -3.01 -4.86 2.63
CA LYS A 18 -1.80 -4.73 3.47
C LYS A 18 -1.90 -3.51 4.38
N SER A 19 -1.36 -3.61 5.60
CA SER A 19 -1.30 -2.47 6.52
C SER A 19 -0.42 -1.33 6.02
N GLY A 20 -0.85 -0.08 6.23
CA GLY A 20 -0.02 1.11 5.98
C GLY A 20 1.33 1.11 6.69
N TRP A 21 1.49 0.33 7.78
CA TRP A 21 2.76 0.15 8.49
C TRP A 21 3.87 -0.45 7.60
N TRP A 22 3.51 -1.11 6.49
CA TRP A 22 4.50 -1.59 5.52
C TRP A 22 5.35 -0.45 4.93
N LEU A 23 4.89 0.80 4.93
CA LEU A 23 5.72 1.94 4.50
C LEU A 23 6.99 2.13 5.34
N LEU A 24 7.00 1.67 6.61
CA LEU A 24 8.18 1.76 7.46
C LEU A 24 9.34 0.89 6.97
N ILE A 25 9.09 -0.12 6.13
CA ILE A 25 10.17 -0.95 5.56
C ILE A 25 11.11 -0.12 4.69
N ASN A 26 10.69 1.06 4.24
CA ASN A 26 11.54 2.02 3.52
C ASN A 26 12.76 2.48 4.34
N LEU A 27 12.76 2.27 5.66
CA LEU A 27 13.94 2.47 6.52
C LEU A 27 15.05 1.43 6.27
N VAL A 28 14.73 0.29 5.65
CA VAL A 28 15.70 -0.72 5.21
C VAL A 28 16.05 -0.45 3.74
N PRO A 29 17.28 0.02 3.43
CA PRO A 29 17.66 0.35 2.07
C PRO A 29 17.66 -0.89 1.18
N VAL A 30 17.43 -0.68 -0.13
CA VAL A 30 17.36 -1.71 -1.19
C VAL A 30 16.18 -2.67 -1.02
N VAL A 31 16.15 -3.49 0.02
CA VAL A 31 15.11 -4.50 0.25
C VAL A 31 13.75 -3.84 0.48
N GLY A 32 13.70 -2.79 1.30
CA GLY A 32 12.44 -2.08 1.56
C GLY A 32 11.85 -1.46 0.32
N TRP A 33 12.69 -0.88 -0.54
CA TRP A 33 12.26 -0.34 -1.83
C TRP A 33 11.72 -1.42 -2.75
N LEU A 34 12.40 -2.56 -2.88
CA LEU A 34 11.94 -3.67 -3.72
C LEU A 34 10.60 -4.22 -3.26
N VAL A 35 10.39 -4.36 -1.95
CA VAL A 35 9.12 -4.83 -1.37
C VAL A 35 7.99 -3.85 -1.65
N LEU A 36 8.23 -2.54 -1.46
CA LEU A 36 7.23 -1.52 -1.71
C LEU A 36 6.91 -1.37 -3.20
N LEU A 37 7.91 -1.51 -4.09
CA LEU A 37 7.69 -1.58 -5.54
C LEU A 37 6.86 -2.80 -5.93
N PHE A 38 7.16 -3.97 -5.35
CA PHE A 38 6.37 -5.17 -5.56
C PHE A 38 4.90 -4.96 -5.16
N PHE A 39 4.64 -4.32 -4.02
CA PHE A 39 3.28 -3.97 -3.60
C PHE A 39 2.62 -2.92 -4.50
N ALA A 40 3.37 -1.94 -4.99
CA ALA A 40 2.84 -0.87 -5.83
C ALA A 40 2.31 -1.38 -7.18
N VAL A 41 2.86 -2.47 -7.70
CA VAL A 41 2.42 -3.10 -8.97
C VAL A 41 1.35 -4.17 -8.79
N GLN A 42 0.98 -4.52 -7.55
CA GLN A 42 -0.08 -5.49 -7.31
C GLN A 42 -1.44 -4.91 -7.74
N PRO A 43 -2.30 -5.73 -8.36
CA PRO A 43 -3.69 -5.35 -8.57
C PRO A 43 -4.37 -5.13 -7.21
N SER A 44 -5.31 -4.20 -7.14
CA SER A 44 -6.19 -4.05 -5.98
C SER A 44 -6.91 -5.36 -5.69
N GLN A 45 -7.14 -5.68 -4.42
CA GLN A 45 -7.82 -6.91 -4.04
C GLN A 45 -9.30 -6.81 -4.39
N SER A 46 -9.78 -7.70 -5.25
CA SER A 46 -11.20 -7.77 -5.62
C SER A 46 -12.04 -8.28 -4.44
N GLY A 47 -13.15 -7.60 -4.15
CA GLY A 47 -14.07 -7.97 -3.07
C GLY A 47 -13.89 -7.13 -1.80
N SER A 48 -14.25 -7.68 -0.65
CA SER A 48 -14.08 -7.02 0.65
C SER A 48 -12.69 -7.31 1.20
N ASN A 49 -11.95 -6.25 1.54
CA ASN A 49 -10.74 -6.34 2.34
C ASN A 49 -10.98 -5.71 3.74
N PRO A 50 -10.08 -5.90 4.73
CA PRO A 50 -10.23 -5.34 6.07
C PRO A 50 -10.35 -3.81 6.15
N TYR A 51 -10.07 -3.11 5.05
CA TYR A 51 -10.11 -1.66 4.91
C TYR A 51 -11.32 -1.15 4.11
N GLY A 52 -12.19 -2.06 3.63
CA GLY A 52 -13.42 -1.73 2.92
C GLY A 52 -13.61 -2.55 1.64
N ALA A 53 -14.82 -2.49 1.07
CA ALA A 53 -15.07 -2.99 -0.26
C ALA A 53 -14.52 -1.99 -1.30
N GLU A 54 -13.96 -2.52 -2.39
CA GLU A 54 -13.61 -1.70 -3.55
C GLU A 54 -14.86 -0.90 -4.00
N PRO A 55 -14.74 0.42 -4.27
CA PRO A 55 -15.90 1.21 -4.71
C PRO A 55 -16.44 0.59 -6.00
N ALA A 56 -17.73 0.24 -5.98
CA ALA A 56 -18.42 -0.27 -7.15
C ALA A 56 -18.32 0.77 -8.26
N HIS A 57 -17.65 0.41 -9.34
CA HIS A 57 -17.38 1.28 -10.49
C HIS A 57 -18.42 1.08 -11.59
#